data_AF-Q4AAE2-F1
#
_entry.id   AF-Q4AAE2-F1
#
_cell.length_a   1.000
_cell.length_b   1.000
_cell.length_c   1.000
_cell.angle_alpha   90.00
_cell.angle_beta   90.00
_cell.angle_gamma   90.00
#
_symmetry.space_group_name_H-M   'P 1'
#
loop_
_entity.id
_entity.type
_entity.pdbx_description
1 polymer ?
#
loop_
_entity_poly.entity_id
_entity_poly.type
_entity_poly.pdbx_seq_one_letter_code
_entity_poly.pdbx_strand_id
1 'polypeptide(L)'
;MNVNEIIKGPILTEKSYQLMSSGVYSFKVSPKTNRSETKKAVEYIFNVKVEKVNIFTVPKKEKKLGKSKGFTTKYKKALVKLMPGYTINLFEDESPQDQKDSETVSENTEEKAKIAKKKAELEAKNKEIAEKLAKKQAELAKKDSETNENQEKRIENQTENQENSAN
;
A
#
# COMPACT_ATOMS: atom_id res chain seq x y z
N MET A 1 20.31 4.38 -5.64
CA MET A 1 20.76 3.34 -4.68
C MET A 1 19.69 2.28 -4.65
N ASN A 2 20.07 1.00 -4.63
CA ASN A 2 19.11 -0.09 -4.51
C ASN A 2 18.49 -0.05 -3.11
N VAL A 3 17.21 -0.41 -3.01
CA VAL A 3 16.47 -0.41 -1.74
C VAL A 3 17.17 -1.29 -0.69
N ASN A 4 17.72 -2.42 -1.14
CA ASN A 4 18.34 -3.43 -0.30
C ASN A 4 19.66 -2.97 0.34
N GLU A 5 20.33 -1.93 -0.20
CA GLU A 5 21.60 -1.42 0.32
C GLU A 5 21.42 -0.35 1.41
N ILE A 6 20.19 0.15 1.57
CA ILE A 6 19.89 1.27 2.46
C ILE A 6 19.94 0.83 3.93
N ILE A 7 19.29 -0.28 4.26
CA ILE A 7 19.20 -0.81 5.63
C ILE A 7 20.27 -1.87 5.80
N LYS A 8 21.21 -1.65 6.72
CA LYS A 8 22.30 -2.60 7.01
C LYS A 8 21.95 -3.61 8.10
N GLY A 9 20.92 -3.32 8.90
CA GLY A 9 20.48 -4.15 10.01
C GLY A 9 19.96 -3.33 11.19
N PRO A 10 19.36 -3.98 12.20
CA PRO A 10 18.86 -3.30 13.39
C PRO A 10 19.98 -2.92 14.36
N ILE A 11 19.69 -1.95 15.24
CA ILE A 11 20.56 -1.57 16.35
C ILE A 11 19.88 -1.99 17.63
N LEU A 12 20.45 -3.01 18.29
CA LEU A 12 19.94 -3.59 19.53
C LEU A 12 20.75 -3.05 20.71
N THR A 13 20.06 -2.31 21.57
CA THR A 13 20.54 -1.67 22.78
C THR A 13 19.38 -1.62 23.77
N GLU A 14 19.62 -1.53 25.07
CA GLU A 14 18.54 -1.39 26.07
C GLU A 14 17.54 -0.28 25.70
N LYS A 15 18.07 0.87 25.29
CA LYS A 15 17.25 2.00 24.81
C LYS A 15 16.42 1.68 23.57
N SER A 16 16.92 0.85 22.65
CA SER A 16 16.10 0.48 21.48
C SER A 16 14.97 -0.45 21.88
N TYR A 17 15.18 -1.36 22.84
CA TYR A 17 14.10 -2.21 23.36
C TYR A 17 13.00 -1.38 24.02
N GLN A 18 13.36 -0.39 24.85
CA GLN A 18 12.40 0.53 25.46
C GLN A 18 11.60 1.32 24.40
N LEU A 19 12.24 1.73 23.30
CA LEU A 19 11.60 2.45 22.21
C LEU A 19 10.68 1.58 21.35
N MET A 20 10.93 0.26 21.27
CA MET A 20 10.08 -0.67 20.51
C MET A 20 8.66 -0.71 21.08
N SER A 21 8.48 -0.62 22.40
CA SER A 21 7.16 -0.51 23.04
C SER A 21 6.36 0.71 22.58
N SER A 22 7.04 1.76 22.11
CA SER A 22 6.42 2.96 21.54
C SER A 22 6.28 2.91 20.00
N GLY A 23 6.55 1.76 19.37
CA GLY A 23 6.53 1.59 17.91
C GLY A 23 7.72 2.24 17.20
N VAL A 24 8.83 2.51 17.91
CA VAL A 24 10.03 3.15 17.36
C VAL A 24 11.18 2.15 17.25
N TYR A 25 11.61 1.90 16.02
CA TYR A 25 12.66 0.95 15.70
C TYR A 25 13.97 1.63 15.32
N SER A 26 15.10 1.06 15.73
CA SER A 26 16.43 1.59 15.47
C SER A 26 17.13 0.78 14.38
N PHE A 27 17.53 1.41 13.27
CA PHE A 27 18.27 0.78 12.19
C PHE A 27 19.62 1.44 11.94
N LYS A 28 20.61 0.63 11.55
CA LYS A 28 21.85 1.08 10.95
C LYS A 28 21.61 1.24 9.46
N VAL A 29 21.86 2.44 8.93
CA VAL A 29 21.62 2.75 7.52
C VAL A 29 22.91 3.15 6.80
N SER A 30 22.90 3.10 5.47
CA SER A 30 24.00 3.58 4.65
C SER A 30 24.27 5.08 4.89
N PRO A 31 25.54 5.52 4.96
CA PRO A 31 25.87 6.92 5.27
C PRO A 31 25.33 7.91 4.24
N LYS A 32 25.21 7.48 2.98
CA LYS A 32 24.78 8.32 1.85
C LYS A 32 23.26 8.48 1.74
N THR A 33 22.46 7.73 2.52
CA THR A 33 20.99 7.69 2.41
C THR A 33 20.30 8.91 3.03
N ASN A 34 19.18 9.35 2.44
CA ASN A 34 18.31 10.41 2.99
C ASN A 34 17.06 9.86 3.74
N ARG A 35 16.27 10.73 4.37
CA ARG A 35 15.08 10.31 5.15
C ARG A 35 14.00 9.66 4.28
N SER A 36 13.80 10.18 3.07
CA SER A 36 12.79 9.66 2.13
C SER A 36 13.13 8.24 1.66
N GLU A 37 14.39 7.99 1.34
CA GLU A 37 14.89 6.68 0.96
C GLU A 37 14.79 5.67 2.10
N THR A 38 15.17 6.05 3.34
CA THR A 38 15.01 5.15 4.50
C THR A 38 13.55 4.80 4.73
N LYS A 39 12.63 5.78 4.61
CA LYS A 39 11.19 5.54 4.72
C LYS A 39 10.74 4.50 3.69
N LYS A 40 11.01 4.75 2.40
CA LYS A 40 10.63 3.84 1.31
C LYS A 40 11.22 2.44 1.49
N ALA A 41 12.47 2.35 1.96
CA ALA A 41 13.13 1.07 2.17
C ALA A 41 12.51 0.24 3.29
N VAL A 42 12.19 0.86 4.43
CA VAL A 42 11.54 0.17 5.54
C VAL A 42 10.13 -0.29 5.14
N GLU A 43 9.36 0.58 4.48
CA GLU A 43 8.02 0.23 4.00
C GLU A 43 8.05 -0.94 3.01
N TYR A 44 9.04 -0.97 2.10
CA TYR A 44 9.18 -2.04 1.12
C TYR A 44 9.67 -3.36 1.72
N ILE A 45 10.68 -3.32 2.60
CA ILE A 45 11.30 -4.54 3.15
C ILE A 45 10.37 -5.21 4.17
N PHE A 46 9.72 -4.43 5.03
CA PHE A 46 8.90 -4.98 6.13
C PHE A 46 7.40 -4.92 5.87
N ASN A 47 6.95 -4.36 4.73
CA ASN A 47 5.52 -4.19 4.40
C ASN A 47 4.73 -3.41 5.45
N VAL A 48 5.36 -2.44 6.11
CA VAL A 48 4.76 -1.59 7.15
C VAL A 48 4.50 -0.17 6.65
N LYS A 49 3.74 0.63 7.40
CA LYS A 49 3.63 2.08 7.16
C LYS A 49 4.42 2.88 8.19
N VAL A 50 5.21 3.83 7.70
CA VAL A 50 6.10 4.64 8.53
C VAL A 50 5.52 6.04 8.75
N GLU A 51 5.33 6.41 10.01
CA GLU A 51 4.87 7.75 10.42
C GLU A 51 6.01 8.78 10.26
N LYS A 52 7.17 8.51 10.88
CA LYS A 52 8.28 9.48 10.95
C LYS A 52 9.64 8.79 10.98
N VAL A 53 10.63 9.42 10.35
CA VAL A 53 12.03 8.95 10.36
C VAL A 53 12.96 10.04 10.88
N ASN A 54 13.68 9.75 11.97
CA ASN A 54 14.74 10.59 12.50
C ASN A 54 16.09 9.95 12.23
N ILE A 55 16.98 10.64 11.52
CA ILE A 55 18.30 10.10 11.14
C ILE A 55 19.40 11.01 11.68
N PHE A 56 20.45 10.41 12.25
CA PHE A 56 21.66 11.10 12.68
C PHE A 56 22.89 10.22 12.47
N THR A 57 24.06 10.85 12.38
CA THR A 57 25.33 10.14 12.22
C THR A 57 25.98 9.94 13.58
N VAL A 58 26.36 8.69 13.90
CA VAL A 58 27.15 8.39 15.09
C VAL A 58 28.63 8.53 14.72
N PRO A 59 29.37 9.44 15.39
CA PRO A 59 30.77 9.66 15.09
C PRO A 59 31.62 8.44 15.43
N LYS A 60 32.73 8.29 14.70
CA LYS A 60 33.76 7.30 15.04
C LYS A 60 34.38 7.65 16.39
N LYS A 61 34.67 6.63 17.20
CA LYS A 61 35.41 6.77 18.46
C LYS A 61 36.84 6.29 18.27
N GLU A 62 37.80 6.96 18.88
CA GLU A 62 39.19 6.48 18.93
C GLU A 62 39.26 5.18 19.73
N LYS A 63 39.96 4.19 19.18
CA LYS A 63 40.23 2.90 19.81
C LYS A 63 41.67 2.51 19.52
N LYS A 64 42.31 1.85 20.48
CA LYS A 64 43.67 1.34 20.33
C LYS A 64 43.62 -0.18 20.33
N LEU A 65 44.45 -0.80 19.49
CA LEU A 65 44.70 -2.23 19.48
C LEU A 65 46.21 -2.43 19.65
N GLY A 66 46.62 -2.77 20.87
CA GLY A 66 48.03 -2.82 21.25
C GLY A 66 48.72 -1.47 21.06
N LYS A 67 49.80 -1.44 20.29
CA LYS A 67 50.58 -0.23 19.96
C LYS A 67 49.91 0.66 18.91
N SER A 68 48.96 0.13 18.13
CA SER A 68 48.32 0.85 17.03
C SER A 68 47.12 1.67 17.52
N LYS A 69 47.02 2.92 17.05
CA LYS A 69 45.87 3.79 17.26
C LYS A 69 45.00 3.78 16.01
N GLY A 70 43.70 3.63 16.18
CA GLY A 70 42.72 3.64 15.09
C GLY A 70 41.38 4.21 15.53
N PHE A 71 40.37 4.02 14.69
CA PHE A 71 39.02 4.48 14.94
C PHE A 71 38.01 3.36 14.70
N THR A 72 36.92 3.35 15.46
CA THR A 72 35.73 2.55 15.12
C THR A 72 35.06 3.11 13.86
N THR A 73 34.37 2.25 13.10
CA THR A 73 33.62 2.68 11.92
C THR A 73 32.47 3.63 12.29
N LYS A 74 32.43 4.81 11.64
CA LYS A 74 31.27 5.71 11.71
C LYS A 74 30.05 5.05 11.07
N TYR A 75 28.86 5.28 11.60
CA TYR A 75 27.63 4.78 11.00
C TYR A 75 26.49 5.76 11.16
N LYS A 76 25.46 5.61 10.32
CA LYS A 76 24.24 6.42 10.38
C LYS A 76 23.17 5.60 11.08
N LYS A 77 22.53 6.19 12.10
CA LYS A 77 21.43 5.59 12.85
C LYS A 77 20.13 6.24 12.43
N ALA A 78 19.14 5.42 12.11
CA ALA A 78 17.77 5.83 11.84
C ALA A 78 16.86 5.34 12.97
N LEU A 79 16.07 6.23 13.55
CA LEU A 79 14.93 5.92 14.39
C LEU A 79 13.67 6.05 13.52
N VAL A 80 12.94 4.96 13.38
CA VAL A 80 11.79 4.85 12.50
C VAL A 80 10.57 4.60 13.36
N LYS A 81 9.64 5.55 13.37
CA LYS A 81 8.35 5.43 14.05
C LYS A 81 7.33 4.89 13.06
N LEU A 82 6.70 3.77 13.41
CA LEU A 82 5.64 3.18 12.60
C LEU A 82 4.29 3.83 12.91
N MET A 83 3.35 3.72 11.98
CA MET A 83 1.96 4.03 12.27
C MET A 83 1.40 3.04 13.30
N PRO A 84 0.44 3.44 14.15
CA PRO A 84 -0.18 2.53 15.09
C PRO A 84 -0.78 1.31 14.37
N GLY A 85 -0.62 0.12 14.94
CA GLY A 85 -1.07 -1.15 14.38
C GLY A 85 -0.04 -1.91 13.54
N TYR A 86 1.09 -1.30 13.17
CA TYR A 86 2.20 -1.99 12.52
C TYR A 86 3.30 -2.37 13.52
N THR A 87 3.78 -3.60 13.41
CA THR A 87 4.88 -4.15 14.22
C THR A 87 5.91 -4.78 13.29
N ILE A 88 7.19 -4.67 13.65
CA ILE A 88 8.27 -5.38 12.98
C ILE A 88 8.76 -6.48 13.91
N ASN A 89 8.81 -7.72 13.42
CA ASN A 89 9.45 -8.84 14.10
C ASN A 89 10.95 -8.81 13.76
N LEU A 90 11.79 -8.48 14.75
CA LEU A 90 13.25 -8.38 14.58
C LEU A 90 13.99 -9.67 14.93
N PHE A 91 13.30 -10.63 15.53
CA PHE A 91 13.85 -11.89 16.00
C PHE A 91 13.19 -13.01 15.21
N GLU A 92 13.99 -13.99 14.79
CA GLU A 92 13.47 -15.26 14.30
C GLU A 92 12.90 -16.00 15.52
N ASP A 93 11.63 -16.39 15.45
CA ASP A 93 10.97 -17.13 16.54
C ASP A 93 11.56 -18.55 16.59
N GLU A 94 12.64 -18.74 17.36
CA GLU A 94 13.33 -20.01 17.60
C GLU A 94 12.56 -20.94 18.55
N SER A 95 11.30 -21.22 18.21
CA SER A 95 10.50 -22.24 18.89
C SER A 95 9.79 -23.14 17.87
N PRO A 96 10.31 -24.35 17.62
CA PRO A 96 9.45 -25.47 17.25
C PRO A 96 8.58 -25.81 18.49
N GLN A 97 7.29 -26.06 18.29
CA GLN A 97 6.24 -26.25 19.32
C GLN A 97 5.69 -24.93 19.93
N ASP A 98 4.35 -24.80 19.88
CA ASP A 98 3.50 -23.72 20.46
C ASP A 98 3.01 -22.56 19.55
N GLN A 99 2.59 -22.78 18.29
CA GLN A 99 1.81 -21.75 17.55
C GLN A 99 0.72 -22.33 16.62
N LYS A 100 -0.33 -22.96 17.21
CA LYS A 100 -1.67 -23.04 16.60
C LYS A 100 -2.69 -22.08 17.26
N ASP A 101 -2.25 -21.29 18.24
CA ASP A 101 -3.15 -20.57 19.16
C ASP A 101 -2.92 -19.04 19.22
N SER A 102 -2.48 -18.37 18.13
CA SER A 102 -2.39 -16.89 18.07
C SER A 102 -3.42 -16.19 17.16
N GLU A 103 -4.39 -16.93 16.61
CA GLU A 103 -5.62 -16.33 16.06
C GLU A 103 -6.60 -16.01 17.19
N THR A 104 -6.32 -15.07 18.10
CA THR A 104 -7.39 -14.46 18.92
C THR A 104 -6.96 -13.21 19.71
N VAL A 105 -7.63 -12.10 19.37
CA VAL A 105 -8.27 -11.16 20.32
C VAL A 105 -7.37 -10.11 20.97
N SER A 106 -7.32 -8.94 20.33
CA SER A 106 -7.52 -7.67 21.03
C SER A 106 -8.05 -6.59 20.07
N GLU A 107 -9.23 -6.05 20.39
CA GLU A 107 -9.77 -4.75 19.95
C GLU A 107 -10.12 -4.55 18.46
N ASN A 108 -11.20 -5.16 17.94
CA ASN A 108 -11.76 -4.77 16.62
C ASN A 108 -13.26 -5.06 16.40
N THR A 109 -14.06 -5.20 17.46
CA THR A 109 -15.50 -5.52 17.31
C THR A 109 -16.29 -4.33 16.73
N GLU A 110 -15.92 -3.10 17.08
CA GLU A 110 -16.57 -1.89 16.58
C GLU A 110 -16.14 -1.53 15.15
N GLU A 111 -14.86 -1.69 14.81
CA GLU A 111 -14.37 -1.43 13.46
C GLU A 111 -14.91 -2.45 12.46
N LYS A 112 -14.97 -3.75 12.82
CA LYS A 112 -15.62 -4.77 11.99
C LYS A 112 -17.09 -4.44 11.74
N ALA A 113 -17.81 -3.90 12.74
CA ALA A 113 -19.20 -3.46 12.56
C ALA A 113 -19.32 -2.22 11.65
N LYS A 114 -18.41 -1.23 11.76
CA LYS A 114 -18.35 -0.06 10.86
C LYS A 114 -17.99 -0.45 9.42
N ILE A 115 -17.05 -1.39 9.25
CA ILE A 115 -16.63 -1.94 7.96
C ILE A 115 -17.77 -2.74 7.32
N ALA A 116 -18.48 -3.57 8.09
CA ALA A 116 -19.64 -4.31 7.60
C ALA A 116 -20.78 -3.37 7.15
N LYS A 117 -21.08 -2.32 7.92
CA LYS A 117 -22.06 -1.29 7.53
C LYS A 117 -21.66 -0.57 6.24
N LYS A 118 -20.41 -0.12 6.11
CA LYS A 118 -19.92 0.52 4.88
C LYS A 118 -19.91 -0.41 3.68
N LYS A 119 -19.56 -1.69 3.87
CA LYS A 119 -19.57 -2.70 2.81
C LYS A 119 -20.98 -2.94 2.29
N ALA A 120 -21.96 -3.08 3.20
CA ALA A 120 -23.37 -3.20 2.84
C ALA A 120 -23.91 -1.94 2.10
N GLU A 121 -23.50 -0.75 2.51
CA GLU A 121 -23.86 0.51 1.83
C GLU A 121 -23.24 0.61 0.42
N LEU A 122 -21.98 0.20 0.26
CA LEU A 122 -21.30 0.13 -1.05
C LEU A 122 -21.96 -0.89 -1.98
N GLU A 123 -22.32 -2.07 -1.47
CA GLU A 123 -23.04 -3.10 -2.23
C GLU A 123 -24.42 -2.60 -2.70
N ALA A 124 -25.15 -1.87 -1.83
CA ALA A 124 -26.42 -1.25 -2.19
C ALA A 124 -26.27 -0.17 -3.29
N LYS A 125 -25.29 0.73 -3.15
CA LYS A 125 -24.98 1.75 -4.18
C LYS A 125 -24.58 1.12 -5.51
N ASN A 126 -23.79 0.04 -5.47
CA ASN A 126 -23.38 -0.68 -6.68
C ASN A 126 -24.58 -1.32 -7.40
N LYS A 127 -25.54 -1.87 -6.65
CA LYS A 127 -26.79 -2.42 -7.23
C LYS A 127 -27.64 -1.32 -7.89
N GLU A 128 -27.79 -0.16 -7.25
CA GLU A 128 -28.51 0.99 -7.81
C GLU A 128 -27.85 1.54 -9.08
N ILE A 129 -26.51 1.64 -9.08
CA ILE A 129 -25.73 2.05 -10.26
C ILE A 129 -25.92 1.05 -11.40
N ALA A 130 -25.89 -0.25 -11.12
CA ALA A 130 -26.13 -1.30 -12.12
C ALA A 130 -27.54 -1.22 -12.73
N GLU A 131 -28.57 -0.97 -11.91
CA GLU A 131 -29.94 -0.76 -12.40
C GLU A 131 -30.08 0.48 -13.29
N LYS A 132 -29.42 1.60 -12.92
CA LYS A 132 -29.39 2.82 -13.73
C LYS A 132 -28.65 2.60 -15.06
N LEU A 133 -27.54 1.88 -15.05
CA LEU A 133 -26.80 1.52 -16.26
C LEU A 133 -27.62 0.60 -17.17
N ALA A 134 -28.33 -0.40 -16.61
CA ALA A 134 -29.20 -1.29 -17.37
C ALA A 134 -30.38 -0.54 -18.02
N LYS A 135 -31.02 0.38 -17.29
CA LYS A 135 -32.08 1.26 -17.84
C LYS A 135 -31.55 2.12 -18.99
N LYS A 136 -30.37 2.72 -18.82
CA LYS A 136 -29.72 3.55 -19.86
C LYS A 136 -29.33 2.72 -21.09
N GLN A 137 -28.81 1.51 -20.90
CA GLN A 137 -28.50 0.58 -21.99
C GLN A 137 -29.76 0.15 -22.75
N ALA A 138 -30.86 -0.12 -22.05
CA ALA A 138 -32.15 -0.44 -22.69
C ALA A 138 -32.73 0.75 -23.46
N GLU A 139 -32.57 1.99 -22.97
CA GLU A 139 -32.99 3.19 -23.69
C GLU A 139 -32.13 3.44 -24.95
N LEU A 140 -30.81 3.24 -24.85
CA LEU A 140 -29.90 3.30 -26.00
C LEU A 140 -30.27 2.26 -27.06
N ALA A 141 -30.53 1.01 -26.66
CA ALA A 141 -30.92 -0.05 -27.58
C ALA A 141 -32.24 0.26 -28.33
N LYS A 142 -33.21 0.90 -27.66
CA LYS A 142 -34.45 1.37 -28.31
C LYS A 142 -34.22 2.50 -29.31
N LYS A 143 -33.35 3.46 -28.98
CA LYS A 143 -32.97 4.53 -29.90
C LYS A 143 -32.22 4.00 -31.12
N ASP A 144 -31.36 3.00 -30.93
CA ASP A 144 -30.63 2.37 -32.03
C ASP A 144 -31.57 1.60 -32.97
N SER A 145 -32.57 0.88 -32.44
CA SER A 145 -33.58 0.21 -33.29
C SER A 145 -34.46 1.20 -34.06
N GLU A 146 -34.91 2.28 -33.43
CA GLU A 146 -35.68 3.33 -34.10
C GLU A 146 -34.85 4.05 -35.17
N THR A 147 -33.55 4.23 -34.93
CA THR A 147 -32.63 4.86 -35.89
C THR A 147 -32.43 3.96 -37.11
N ASN A 148 -32.25 2.65 -36.92
CA ASN A 148 -32.11 1.69 -38.02
C ASN A 148 -33.41 1.60 -38.84
N GLU A 149 -34.57 1.47 -38.20
CA GLU A 149 -35.87 1.39 -38.91
C GLU A 149 -36.15 2.66 -39.73
N ASN A 150 -35.78 3.83 -39.20
CA ASN A 150 -35.91 5.10 -39.95
C ASN A 150 -34.89 5.22 -41.09
N GLN A 151 -33.69 4.65 -40.96
CA GLN A 151 -32.73 4.58 -42.05
C GLN A 151 -33.21 3.64 -43.15
N GLU A 152 -33.76 2.47 -42.80
CA GLU A 152 -34.36 1.51 -43.74
C GLU A 152 -35.50 2.14 -44.52
N LYS A 153 -36.46 2.79 -43.84
CA LYS A 153 -37.55 3.54 -44.51
C LYS A 153 -37.04 4.66 -45.41
N ARG A 154 -35.92 5.31 -45.07
CA ARG A 154 -35.30 6.33 -45.93
C ARG A 154 -34.65 5.72 -47.17
N ILE A 155 -33.98 4.58 -47.03
CA ILE A 155 -33.36 3.86 -48.14
C ILE A 155 -34.46 3.37 -49.10
N GLU A 156 -35.52 2.75 -48.57
CA GLU A 156 -36.67 2.26 -49.36
C GLU A 156 -37.35 3.38 -50.15
N ASN A 157 -37.63 4.51 -49.51
CA ASN A 157 -38.18 5.69 -50.20
C ASN A 157 -37.21 6.29 -51.23
N GLN A 158 -35.89 6.20 -51.03
CA GLN A 158 -34.92 6.66 -52.03
C GLN A 158 -34.86 5.73 -53.24
N THR A 159 -34.93 4.41 -53.03
CA THR A 159 -34.98 3.42 -54.12
C THR A 159 -36.27 3.54 -54.93
N GLU A 160 -37.44 3.68 -54.29
CA GLU A 160 -38.72 3.88 -54.99
C GLU A 160 -38.71 5.17 -55.85
N ASN A 161 -38.15 6.26 -55.33
CA ASN A 161 -38.05 7.52 -56.08
C ASN A 161 -37.06 7.43 -57.26
N GLN A 162 -35.98 6.65 -57.14
CA GLN A 162 -35.06 6.41 -58.24
C GLN A 162 -35.69 5.53 -59.33
N GLU A 163 -36.40 4.46 -58.94
CA GLU A 163 -37.12 3.58 -59.88
C GLU A 163 -38.21 4.34 -60.66
N ASN A 164 -38.97 5.20 -59.99
CA ASN A 164 -39.98 6.06 -60.63
C ASN A 164 -39.38 7.11 -61.58
N SER A 165 -38.11 7.49 -61.41
CA SER A 165 -37.42 8.44 -62.29
C SER A 165 -36.77 7.79 -63.52
N ALA A 166 -36.62 6.46 -63.50
CA ALA A 166 -35.98 5.69 -64.57
C ALA A 166 -36.97 5.09 -65.60
N ASN A 167 -38.27 5.05 -65.25
CA ASN A 167 -39.38 4.67 -66.15
C ASN A 167 -39.99 5.89 -66.85
#